data_AF-A0A833R3Q0-F1
#
_entry.id   AF-A0A833R3Q0-F1
#
_cell.length_a   1.000
_cell.length_b   1.000
_cell.length_c   1.000
_cell.angle_alpha   90.00
_cell.angle_beta   90.00
_cell.angle_gamma   90.00
#
_symmetry.space_group_name_H-M   'P 1'
#
loop_
_entity.id
_entity.type
_entity.pdbx_description
1 polymer ?
#
loop_
_entity_poly.entity_id
_entity_poly.type
_entity_poly.pdbx_seq_one_letter_code
_entity_poly.pdbx_strand_id
1 'polypeptide(L)'
;MTGNSVMAGWISSNGGTGVVKQYYLGGYSSGSCPPDQGSLPLVANTSVIVSQSSQLYLAFQLNTTMPQWSHLIYAVGPSGSLPSNNYLPEHSSKASSSVEYSAGTVSGAGSGSSDKARWHGFLVALGWGILMPVGIMMARYFKKYDPFWFYAHISIQGAGFVLGLVGIIIGFSLNDDGVDNIDVHKAIGIIILVFGALQIKAFFIRPVKTSKIRRYWNWYHHNIGRAAVILSIVNIFIGLDIASESTGWSVGYGIFLALWGLSCIFLEVKLWMAGRDH
;
A
#
# COMPACT_ATOMS: atom_id res chain seq x y z
N MET A 1 12.51 -8.63 -23.98
CA MET A 1 13.86 -8.37 -23.44
C MET A 1 14.94 -9.07 -24.26
N THR A 2 14.73 -10.30 -24.72
CA THR A 2 15.66 -11.03 -25.60
C THR A 2 16.08 -10.20 -26.82
N GLY A 3 17.37 -10.26 -27.18
CA GLY A 3 17.98 -9.50 -28.28
C GLY A 3 18.44 -8.08 -27.92
N ASN A 4 18.29 -7.65 -26.66
CA ASN A 4 18.69 -6.30 -26.22
C ASN A 4 19.96 -6.35 -25.36
N SER A 5 20.62 -5.20 -25.26
CA SER A 5 21.73 -4.97 -24.32
C SER A 5 21.22 -4.21 -23.10
N VAL A 6 21.65 -4.60 -21.90
CA VAL A 6 21.17 -4.01 -20.63
C VAL A 6 22.32 -3.75 -19.67
N MET A 7 22.09 -2.83 -18.74
CA MET A 7 22.93 -2.64 -17.55
C MET A 7 22.28 -3.34 -16.37
N ALA A 8 23.05 -4.15 -15.65
CA ALA A 8 22.64 -4.78 -14.41
C ALA A 8 23.68 -4.47 -13.33
N GLY A 9 23.20 -4.28 -12.09
CA GLY A 9 24.09 -4.07 -10.97
C GLY A 9 23.53 -4.62 -9.67
N TRP A 10 24.43 -4.94 -8.76
CA TRP A 10 24.10 -5.50 -7.45
C TRP A 10 25.14 -5.06 -6.41
N ILE A 11 24.74 -5.09 -5.13
CA ILE A 11 25.59 -4.79 -4.00
C ILE A 11 25.57 -6.00 -3.08
N SER A 12 26.75 -6.47 -2.66
CA SER A 12 26.86 -7.57 -1.70
C SER A 12 26.40 -7.12 -0.32
N SER A 13 25.73 -8.00 0.42
CA SER A 13 25.24 -7.77 1.79
C SER A 13 26.33 -7.34 2.77
N ASN A 14 27.60 -7.60 2.45
CA ASN A 14 28.75 -7.31 3.31
C ASN A 14 29.29 -5.88 3.14
N GLY A 15 28.55 -4.98 2.47
CA GLY A 15 28.99 -3.59 2.23
C GLY A 15 30.15 -3.49 1.23
N GLY A 16 30.34 -4.51 0.39
CA GLY A 16 31.36 -4.51 -0.65
C GLY A 16 31.07 -3.51 -1.78
N THR A 17 32.09 -3.20 -2.58
CA THR A 17 31.97 -2.35 -3.77
C THR A 17 30.85 -2.88 -4.67
N GLY A 18 29.89 -2.01 -5.01
CA GLY A 18 28.80 -2.36 -5.92
C GLY A 18 29.35 -2.74 -7.30
N VAL A 19 28.75 -3.77 -7.90
CA VAL A 19 29.14 -4.25 -9.23
C VAL A 19 28.10 -3.77 -10.23
N VAL A 20 28.55 -3.18 -11.33
CA VAL A 20 27.70 -2.79 -12.46
C VAL A 20 28.34 -3.34 -13.73
N LYS A 21 27.57 -4.10 -14.51
CA LYS A 21 28.03 -4.75 -15.74
C LYS A 21 26.98 -4.66 -16.84
N GLN A 22 27.47 -4.70 -18.06
CA GLN A 22 26.64 -4.78 -19.25
C GLN A 22 26.40 -6.25 -19.63
N TYR A 23 25.21 -6.55 -20.15
CA TYR A 23 24.81 -7.90 -20.57
C TYR A 23 24.11 -7.86 -21.94
N TYR A 24 24.32 -8.92 -22.72
CA TYR A 24 23.50 -9.20 -23.91
C TYR A 24 22.47 -10.27 -23.55
N LEU A 25 21.18 -9.97 -23.74
CA LEU A 25 20.09 -10.88 -23.38
C LEU A 25 19.78 -11.85 -24.52
N GLY A 26 20.56 -12.92 -24.67
CA GLY A 26 20.41 -13.91 -25.74
C GLY A 26 19.27 -14.91 -25.55
N GLY A 27 18.71 -15.02 -24.34
CA GLY A 27 17.65 -15.99 -24.01
C GLY A 27 17.07 -15.77 -22.61
N TYR A 28 16.30 -16.75 -22.13
CA TYR A 28 15.66 -16.71 -20.81
C TYR A 28 16.48 -17.39 -19.71
N SER A 29 17.48 -18.20 -20.07
CA SER A 29 18.36 -18.84 -19.10
C SER A 29 19.55 -17.94 -18.77
N SER A 30 20.06 -18.07 -17.55
CA SER A 30 21.22 -17.31 -17.08
C SER A 30 22.42 -17.44 -18.03
N GLY A 31 22.70 -18.65 -18.53
CA GLY A 31 23.79 -18.91 -19.48
C GLY A 31 23.63 -18.24 -20.84
N SER A 32 22.40 -17.86 -21.22
CA SER A 32 22.15 -17.08 -22.44
C SER A 32 22.31 -15.57 -22.23
N CYS A 33 22.65 -15.13 -21.03
CA CYS A 33 22.85 -13.73 -20.65
C CYS A 33 24.30 -13.52 -20.14
N PRO A 34 25.32 -13.64 -21.00
CA PRO A 34 26.71 -13.54 -20.59
C PRO A 34 27.07 -12.12 -20.09
N PRO A 35 27.89 -12.01 -19.03
CA PRO A 35 28.41 -10.74 -18.55
C PRO A 35 29.38 -10.10 -19.54
N ASP A 36 29.48 -8.78 -19.47
CA ASP A 36 30.39 -7.94 -20.25
C ASP A 36 30.16 -8.03 -21.78
N GLN A 37 28.93 -8.36 -22.18
CA GLN A 37 28.51 -8.40 -23.59
C GLN A 37 27.41 -7.37 -23.89
N GLY A 38 27.28 -7.01 -25.17
CA GLY A 38 26.25 -6.11 -25.69
C GLY A 38 26.80 -4.88 -26.41
N SER A 39 25.94 -3.95 -26.78
CA SER A 39 26.24 -2.81 -27.67
C SER A 39 25.85 -1.44 -27.09
N LEU A 40 25.64 -1.31 -25.78
CA LEU A 40 25.35 0.01 -25.19
C LEU A 40 26.60 0.92 -25.27
N PRO A 41 26.49 2.15 -25.80
CA PRO A 41 27.61 3.07 -25.92
C PRO A 41 27.90 3.76 -24.56
N LEU A 42 28.50 3.02 -23.63
CA LEU A 42 28.79 3.50 -22.28
C LEU A 42 29.96 4.49 -22.26
N VAL A 43 29.84 5.54 -21.44
CA VAL A 43 30.99 6.38 -21.07
C VAL A 43 31.76 5.67 -19.95
N ALA A 44 33.05 5.40 -20.19
CA ALA A 44 33.89 4.68 -19.23
C ALA A 44 33.92 5.37 -17.85
N ASN A 45 33.92 4.57 -16.79
CA ASN A 45 34.02 5.01 -15.39
C ASN A 45 32.87 5.92 -14.89
N THR A 46 31.68 5.85 -15.52
CA THR A 46 30.50 6.64 -15.10
C THR A 46 29.39 5.81 -14.46
N SER A 47 29.57 4.49 -14.38
CA SER A 47 28.61 3.59 -13.77
C SER A 47 28.79 3.50 -12.26
N VAL A 48 27.72 3.69 -11.50
CA VAL A 48 27.71 3.57 -10.04
C VAL A 48 26.42 2.89 -9.58
N ILE A 49 26.54 2.07 -8.54
CA ILE A 49 25.38 1.57 -7.81
C ILE A 49 25.54 1.85 -6.32
N VAL A 50 24.50 2.41 -5.71
CA VAL A 50 24.47 2.76 -4.28
C VAL A 50 23.18 2.22 -3.67
N SER A 51 23.27 1.69 -2.45
CA SER A 51 22.11 1.40 -1.61
C SER A 51 21.97 2.51 -0.58
N GLN A 52 20.84 3.22 -0.60
CA GLN A 52 20.54 4.27 0.37
C GLN A 52 19.06 4.17 0.78
N SER A 53 18.78 4.17 2.08
CA SER A 53 17.41 4.16 2.62
C SER A 53 16.51 3.06 2.04
N SER A 54 17.04 1.83 1.95
CA SER A 54 16.35 0.67 1.36
C SER A 54 16.00 0.79 -0.13
N GLN A 55 16.64 1.72 -0.85
CA GLN A 55 16.52 1.85 -2.30
C GLN A 55 17.87 1.65 -2.99
N LEU A 56 17.85 0.96 -4.13
CA LEU A 56 19.01 0.81 -5.00
C LEU A 56 18.98 1.86 -6.11
N TYR A 57 20.05 2.65 -6.18
CA TYR A 57 20.27 3.63 -7.22
C TYR A 57 21.33 3.09 -8.18
N LEU A 58 20.94 2.80 -9.42
CA LEU A 58 21.84 2.45 -10.50
C LEU A 58 21.94 3.63 -11.46
N ALA A 59 23.13 4.17 -11.63
CA ALA A 59 23.40 5.25 -12.58
C ALA A 59 24.51 4.84 -13.55
N PHE A 60 24.39 5.25 -14.80
CA PHE A 60 25.38 5.07 -15.85
C PHE A 60 25.15 6.12 -16.94
N GLN A 61 26.20 6.49 -17.67
CA GLN A 61 26.10 7.45 -18.75
C GLN A 61 26.24 6.77 -20.11
N LEU A 62 25.36 7.13 -21.04
CA LEU A 62 25.38 6.68 -22.43
C LEU A 62 25.74 7.84 -23.35
N ASN A 63 26.59 7.58 -24.35
CA ASN A 63 26.84 8.48 -25.47
C ASN A 63 26.00 8.02 -26.67
N THR A 64 24.78 8.54 -26.78
CA THR A 64 23.82 8.08 -27.79
C THR A 64 23.18 9.25 -28.53
N THR A 65 22.89 9.04 -29.82
CA THR A 65 22.12 9.95 -30.67
C THR A 65 20.62 9.58 -30.70
N MET A 66 20.19 8.68 -29.80
CA MET A 66 18.85 8.09 -29.81
C MET A 66 17.71 9.14 -29.70
N PRO A 67 16.57 8.88 -30.38
CA PRO A 67 15.46 9.82 -30.46
C PRO A 67 14.71 10.00 -29.13
N GLN A 68 13.93 11.07 -29.08
CA GLN A 68 13.14 11.60 -27.97
C GLN A 68 12.12 10.66 -27.28
N TRP A 69 11.94 9.41 -27.74
CA TRP A 69 11.06 8.44 -27.07
C TRP A 69 11.76 7.07 -27.02
N SER A 70 12.41 6.74 -25.90
CA SER A 70 12.94 5.39 -25.68
C SER A 70 12.08 4.66 -24.65
N HIS A 71 11.75 3.40 -24.95
CA HIS A 71 11.17 2.50 -23.96
C HIS A 71 12.30 1.95 -23.09
N LEU A 72 12.36 2.42 -21.85
CA LEU A 72 13.18 1.81 -20.82
C LEU A 72 12.45 0.59 -20.28
N ILE A 73 13.16 -0.52 -20.19
CA ILE A 73 12.68 -1.73 -19.53
C ILE A 73 13.63 -2.00 -18.38
N TYR A 74 13.10 -2.21 -17.20
CA TYR A 74 13.87 -2.50 -15.99
C TYR A 74 13.28 -3.71 -15.27
N ALA A 75 14.13 -4.43 -14.57
CA ALA A 75 13.77 -5.64 -13.84
C ALA A 75 14.59 -5.77 -12.56
N VAL A 76 14.02 -6.46 -11.57
CA VAL A 76 14.63 -6.65 -10.24
C VAL A 76 14.62 -8.14 -9.91
N GLY A 77 15.76 -8.64 -9.46
CA GLY A 77 15.93 -10.02 -8.99
C GLY A 77 15.41 -10.23 -7.56
N PRO A 78 15.19 -11.48 -7.14
CA PRO A 78 14.76 -11.79 -5.79
C PRO A 78 15.82 -11.42 -4.74
N SER A 79 15.36 -10.96 -3.57
CA SER A 79 16.23 -10.66 -2.43
C SER A 79 17.04 -11.89 -2.01
N GLY A 80 18.32 -11.70 -1.69
CA GLY A 80 19.21 -12.77 -1.25
C GLY A 80 19.74 -13.69 -2.38
N SER A 81 19.27 -13.55 -3.61
CA SER A 81 19.81 -14.26 -4.78
C SER A 81 20.75 -13.35 -5.56
N LEU A 82 22.01 -13.29 -5.12
CA LEU A 82 23.03 -12.54 -5.85
C LEU A 82 23.58 -13.37 -7.03
N PRO A 83 24.00 -12.72 -8.13
CA PRO A 83 24.66 -13.38 -9.25
C PRO A 83 25.84 -14.26 -8.82
N SER A 84 25.89 -15.49 -9.33
CA SER A 84 27.04 -16.39 -9.19
C SER A 84 27.91 -16.28 -10.43
N ASN A 85 29.23 -16.07 -10.28
CA ASN A 85 30.16 -15.84 -11.40
C ASN A 85 29.70 -14.74 -12.38
N ASN A 86 29.05 -13.70 -11.86
CA ASN A 86 28.43 -12.60 -12.64
C ASN A 86 27.28 -13.02 -13.56
N TYR A 87 26.75 -14.23 -13.45
CA TYR A 87 25.58 -14.67 -14.20
C TYR A 87 24.29 -14.30 -13.45
N LEU A 88 23.40 -13.60 -14.16
CA LEU A 88 22.19 -13.02 -13.56
C LEU A 88 21.17 -14.10 -13.20
N PRO A 89 20.57 -14.06 -12.00
CA PRO A 89 19.40 -14.87 -11.68
C PRO A 89 18.17 -14.38 -12.46
N GLU A 90 17.12 -15.19 -12.46
CA GLU A 90 15.84 -14.76 -13.02
C GLU A 90 15.25 -13.61 -12.20
N HIS A 91 14.66 -12.64 -12.89
CA HIS A 91 14.02 -11.49 -12.24
C HIS A 91 12.66 -11.89 -11.65
N SER A 92 12.33 -11.39 -10.47
CA SER A 92 11.01 -11.57 -9.86
C SER A 92 10.02 -10.48 -10.28
N SER A 93 10.53 -9.29 -10.62
CA SER A 93 9.70 -8.15 -11.06
C SER A 93 10.26 -7.50 -12.32
N LYS A 94 9.37 -6.99 -13.17
CA LYS A 94 9.71 -6.28 -14.42
C LYS A 94 8.72 -5.15 -14.68
N ALA A 95 9.21 -4.07 -15.27
CA ALA A 95 8.41 -2.93 -15.68
C ALA A 95 9.05 -2.17 -16.84
N SER A 96 8.30 -1.25 -17.43
CA SER A 96 8.76 -0.42 -18.53
C SER A 96 8.19 0.99 -18.45
N SER A 97 8.96 1.98 -18.85
CA SER A 97 8.54 3.38 -18.96
C SER A 97 9.04 3.98 -20.27
N SER A 98 8.37 5.00 -20.79
CA SER A 98 8.96 5.83 -21.85
C SER A 98 9.53 7.11 -21.28
N VAL A 99 10.72 7.50 -21.75
CA VAL A 99 11.40 8.71 -21.32
C VAL A 99 11.58 9.65 -22.50
N GLU A 100 11.13 10.89 -22.30
CA GLU A 100 11.42 12.00 -23.20
C GLU A 100 12.67 12.76 -22.71
N TYR A 101 13.82 12.42 -23.30
CA TYR A 101 15.12 12.96 -22.89
C TYR A 101 15.26 14.47 -23.10
N SER A 102 14.56 15.05 -24.08
CA SER A 102 14.57 16.49 -24.39
C SER A 102 13.78 17.33 -23.38
N ALA A 103 12.66 16.80 -22.90
CA ALA A 103 11.78 17.48 -21.94
C ALA A 103 12.08 17.10 -20.49
N GLY A 104 12.98 16.14 -20.25
CA GLY A 104 13.21 15.57 -18.91
C GLY A 104 11.96 14.92 -18.31
N THR A 105 11.00 14.53 -19.15
CA THR A 105 9.68 14.08 -18.73
C THR A 105 9.60 12.56 -18.89
N VAL A 106 9.27 11.86 -17.81
CA VAL A 106 9.05 10.41 -17.84
C VAL A 106 7.55 10.15 -17.96
N SER A 107 7.14 9.52 -19.04
CA SER A 107 5.78 9.03 -19.25
C SER A 107 5.82 7.51 -19.23
N GLY A 108 5.68 6.92 -18.06
CA GLY A 108 5.57 5.47 -17.92
C GLY A 108 4.18 5.09 -17.47
N ALA A 109 3.56 4.12 -18.16
CA ALA A 109 2.51 3.31 -17.53
C ALA A 109 3.17 2.61 -16.33
N GLY A 110 2.87 3.10 -15.13
CA GLY A 110 3.38 2.56 -13.88
C GLY A 110 3.18 1.05 -13.84
N SER A 111 4.17 0.36 -13.27
CA SER A 111 4.09 -1.09 -13.05
C SER A 111 2.73 -1.42 -12.42
N GLY A 112 1.99 -2.34 -13.04
CA GLY A 112 0.67 -2.73 -12.55
C GLY A 112 0.66 -3.34 -11.15
N SER A 113 1.83 -3.58 -10.54
CA SER A 113 1.97 -4.03 -9.15
C SER A 113 2.24 -2.89 -8.15
N SER A 114 2.97 -1.81 -8.52
CA SER A 114 3.24 -0.69 -7.59
C SER A 114 2.05 0.26 -7.42
N ASP A 115 1.32 0.55 -8.50
CA ASP A 115 0.21 1.51 -8.42
C ASP A 115 -1.00 0.88 -7.74
N LYS A 116 -1.29 -0.38 -8.02
CA LYS A 116 -2.38 -1.11 -7.37
C LYS A 116 -2.14 -1.28 -5.88
N ALA A 117 -0.92 -1.60 -5.46
CA ALA A 117 -0.59 -1.73 -4.03
C ALA A 117 -0.75 -0.39 -3.30
N ARG A 118 -0.28 0.71 -3.91
CA ARG A 118 -0.45 2.06 -3.37
C ARG A 118 -1.92 2.47 -3.30
N TRP A 119 -2.71 2.20 -4.34
CA TRP A 119 -4.14 2.47 -4.35
C TRP A 119 -4.91 1.60 -3.37
N HIS A 120 -4.56 0.32 -3.24
CA HIS A 120 -5.09 -0.57 -2.20
C HIS A 120 -4.86 0.05 -0.83
N GLY A 121 -3.60 0.32 -0.47
CA GLY A 121 -3.20 0.90 0.82
C GLY A 121 -3.90 2.23 1.09
N PHE A 122 -3.90 3.15 0.12
CA PHE A 122 -4.56 4.45 0.24
C PHE A 122 -6.08 4.33 0.48
N LEU A 123 -6.78 3.52 -0.33
CA LEU A 123 -8.23 3.37 -0.24
C LEU A 123 -8.67 2.68 1.06
N VAL A 124 -7.94 1.65 1.51
CA VAL A 124 -8.25 0.98 2.78
C VAL A 124 -7.90 1.86 3.98
N ALA A 125 -6.80 2.62 3.94
CA ALA A 125 -6.45 3.57 4.99
C ALA A 125 -7.46 4.71 5.10
N LEU A 126 -7.88 5.30 3.97
CA LEU A 126 -8.91 6.34 3.97
C LEU A 126 -10.27 5.79 4.41
N GLY A 127 -10.72 4.68 3.82
CA GLY A 127 -12.02 4.10 4.08
C GLY A 127 -12.15 3.50 5.48
N TRP A 128 -11.36 2.47 5.77
CA TRP A 128 -11.41 1.73 7.03
C TRP A 128 -10.60 2.39 8.14
N GLY A 129 -9.49 3.03 7.81
CA GLY A 129 -8.58 3.61 8.80
C GLY A 129 -8.97 5.00 9.32
N ILE A 130 -9.66 5.82 8.52
CA ILE A 130 -10.01 7.21 8.85
C ILE A 130 -11.52 7.42 8.91
N LEU A 131 -12.24 7.11 7.84
CA LEU A 131 -13.68 7.40 7.77
C LEU A 131 -14.49 6.57 8.77
N MET A 132 -14.16 5.30 9.00
CA MET A 132 -14.87 4.46 9.98
C MET A 132 -14.78 5.01 11.42
N PRO A 133 -13.58 5.34 11.96
CA PRO A 133 -13.46 6.02 13.24
C PRO A 133 -14.24 7.35 13.34
N VAL A 134 -14.19 8.18 12.28
CA VAL A 134 -14.92 9.46 12.24
C VAL A 134 -16.45 9.23 12.25
N GLY A 135 -16.94 8.23 11.51
CA GLY A 135 -18.34 7.83 11.50
C GLY A 135 -18.83 7.39 12.89
N ILE A 136 -17.99 6.67 13.66
CA ILE A 136 -18.30 6.30 15.05
C ILE A 136 -18.41 7.55 15.94
N MET A 137 -17.52 8.55 15.79
CA MET A 137 -17.61 9.79 16.55
C MET A 137 -18.93 10.52 16.29
N MET A 138 -19.37 10.59 15.03
CA MET A 138 -20.66 11.19 14.69
C MET A 138 -21.82 10.50 15.41
N ALA A 139 -21.85 9.17 15.40
CA ALA A 139 -22.88 8.41 16.10
C ALA A 139 -22.81 8.46 17.63
N ARG A 140 -21.63 8.71 18.21
CA ARG A 140 -21.47 8.77 19.69
C ARG A 140 -21.76 10.16 20.24
N TYR A 141 -21.15 11.19 19.68
CA TYR A 141 -21.07 12.52 20.32
C TYR A 141 -22.08 13.52 19.77
N PHE A 142 -22.62 13.31 18.57
CA PHE A 142 -23.50 14.28 17.90
C PHE A 142 -24.98 13.91 17.98
N LYS A 143 -25.36 12.87 18.75
CA LYS A 143 -26.75 12.38 18.86
C LYS A 143 -27.80 13.45 19.20
N LYS A 144 -27.42 14.51 19.91
CA LYS A 144 -28.31 15.63 20.25
C LYS A 144 -28.80 16.41 19.02
N TYR A 145 -28.07 16.34 17.92
CA TYR A 145 -28.42 16.98 16.65
C TYR A 145 -29.15 15.97 15.75
N ASP A 146 -30.34 15.53 16.17
CA ASP A 146 -31.21 14.68 15.33
C ASP A 146 -31.94 15.57 14.30
N PRO A 147 -32.02 15.18 13.01
CA PRO A 147 -31.57 13.92 12.42
C PRO A 147 -30.15 13.96 11.82
N PHE A 148 -29.43 15.08 11.95
CA PHE A 148 -28.11 15.30 11.34
C PHE A 148 -27.10 14.19 11.67
N TRP A 149 -26.98 13.80 12.95
CA TRP A 149 -26.00 12.77 13.35
C TRP A 149 -26.21 11.45 12.61
N PHE A 150 -27.47 11.09 12.34
CA PHE A 150 -27.82 9.82 11.71
C PHE A 150 -27.42 9.85 10.24
N TYR A 151 -27.76 10.92 9.52
CA TYR A 151 -27.34 11.10 8.13
C TYR A 151 -25.83 11.23 7.98
N ALA A 152 -25.16 12.00 8.85
CA ALA A 152 -23.71 12.10 8.85
C ALA A 152 -23.04 10.73 9.10
N HIS A 153 -23.54 9.96 10.07
CA HIS A 153 -23.03 8.62 10.35
C HIS A 153 -23.18 7.69 9.14
N ILE A 154 -24.40 7.54 8.58
CA ILE A 154 -24.61 6.60 7.48
C ILE A 154 -23.86 7.02 6.20
N SER A 155 -23.73 8.32 5.93
CA SER A 155 -23.01 8.81 4.76
C SER A 155 -21.50 8.57 4.87
N ILE A 156 -20.91 8.88 6.03
CA ILE A 156 -19.47 8.66 6.26
C ILE A 156 -19.15 7.15 6.27
N GLN A 157 -19.97 6.34 6.94
CA GLN A 157 -19.79 4.88 6.95
C GLN A 157 -19.98 4.26 5.57
N GLY A 158 -20.97 4.73 4.81
CA GLY A 158 -21.23 4.27 3.45
C GLY A 158 -20.05 4.58 2.53
N ALA A 159 -19.56 5.82 2.55
CA ALA A 159 -18.37 6.22 1.78
C ALA A 159 -17.13 5.41 2.19
N GLY A 160 -16.89 5.26 3.50
CA GLY A 160 -15.79 4.46 4.01
C GLY A 160 -15.85 3.00 3.59
N PHE A 161 -17.04 2.40 3.59
CA PHE A 161 -17.23 1.01 3.17
C PHE A 161 -16.97 0.83 1.67
N VAL A 162 -17.49 1.73 0.82
CA VAL A 162 -17.29 1.65 -0.63
C VAL A 162 -15.82 1.79 -0.98
N LEU A 163 -15.14 2.83 -0.45
CA LEU A 163 -13.70 3.02 -0.69
C LEU A 163 -12.89 1.81 -0.19
N GLY A 164 -13.19 1.34 1.02
CA GLY A 164 -12.54 0.18 1.60
C GLY A 164 -12.78 -1.12 0.83
N LEU A 165 -13.99 -1.34 0.29
CA LEU A 165 -14.32 -2.49 -0.54
C LEU A 165 -13.54 -2.46 -1.85
N VAL A 166 -13.49 -1.31 -2.52
CA VAL A 166 -12.69 -1.14 -3.75
C VAL A 166 -11.22 -1.41 -3.45
N GLY A 167 -10.69 -0.88 -2.35
CA GLY A 167 -9.33 -1.16 -1.88
C GLY A 167 -9.09 -2.66 -1.70
N ILE A 168 -9.96 -3.37 -0.97
CA ILE A 168 -9.84 -4.83 -0.76
C ILE A 168 -9.89 -5.62 -2.07
N ILE A 169 -10.77 -5.25 -3.01
CA ILE A 169 -10.83 -5.89 -4.34
C ILE A 169 -9.50 -5.74 -5.09
N ILE A 170 -8.90 -4.55 -5.03
CA ILE A 170 -7.55 -4.33 -5.60
C ILE A 170 -6.52 -5.21 -4.89
N GLY A 171 -6.61 -5.34 -3.56
CA GLY A 171 -5.74 -6.17 -2.74
C GLY A 171 -5.73 -7.65 -3.15
N PHE A 172 -6.89 -8.21 -3.53
CA PHE A 172 -6.98 -9.58 -4.07
C PHE A 172 -6.29 -9.76 -5.43
N SER A 173 -6.01 -8.67 -6.15
CA SER A 173 -5.31 -8.70 -7.44
C SER A 173 -3.79 -8.49 -7.33
N LEU A 174 -3.26 -8.31 -6.13
CA LEU A 174 -1.82 -8.15 -5.88
C LEU A 174 -1.13 -9.51 -5.79
N ASN A 175 0.12 -9.57 -6.28
CA ASN A 175 0.95 -10.76 -6.12
C ASN A 175 1.42 -10.90 -4.66
N ASP A 176 1.41 -12.10 -4.13
CA ASP A 176 1.76 -12.44 -2.75
C ASP A 176 3.00 -13.34 -2.61
N ASP A 177 3.64 -13.71 -3.73
CA ASP A 177 4.83 -14.56 -3.73
C ASP A 177 5.97 -13.98 -2.87
N GLY A 178 6.39 -14.73 -1.86
CA GLY A 178 7.57 -14.42 -1.04
C GLY A 178 7.39 -13.24 -0.08
N VAL A 179 6.15 -12.84 0.22
CA VAL A 179 5.85 -11.74 1.14
C VAL A 179 5.53 -12.29 2.53
N ASP A 180 6.35 -11.94 3.52
CA ASP A 180 6.11 -12.32 4.92
C ASP A 180 4.82 -11.69 5.46
N ASN A 181 4.12 -12.39 6.36
CA ASN A 181 2.88 -11.96 7.02
C ASN A 181 1.67 -11.67 6.10
N ILE A 182 1.75 -11.92 4.80
CA ILE A 182 0.66 -11.63 3.85
C ILE A 182 -0.62 -12.40 4.15
N ASP A 183 -0.51 -13.66 4.58
CA ASP A 183 -1.66 -14.51 4.92
C ASP A 183 -2.43 -13.96 6.13
N VAL A 184 -1.70 -13.46 7.14
CA VAL A 184 -2.30 -12.84 8.34
C VAL A 184 -3.05 -11.57 7.94
N HIS A 185 -2.42 -10.72 7.13
CA HIS A 185 -3.05 -9.49 6.63
C HIS A 185 -4.33 -9.76 5.83
N LYS A 186 -4.29 -10.77 4.94
CA LYS A 186 -5.46 -11.19 4.15
C LYS A 186 -6.57 -11.75 5.03
N ALA A 187 -6.24 -12.61 5.99
CA ALA A 187 -7.22 -13.20 6.91
C ALA A 187 -7.95 -12.12 7.74
N ILE A 188 -7.20 -11.18 8.33
CA ILE A 188 -7.80 -10.06 9.08
C ILE A 188 -8.63 -9.17 8.14
N GLY A 189 -8.15 -8.89 6.92
CA GLY A 189 -8.88 -8.15 5.90
C GLY A 189 -10.24 -8.76 5.56
N ILE A 190 -10.31 -10.09 5.42
CA ILE A 190 -11.57 -10.81 5.18
C ILE A 190 -12.50 -10.69 6.40
N ILE A 191 -11.99 -10.82 7.62
CA ILE A 191 -12.80 -10.65 8.85
C ILE A 191 -13.39 -9.24 8.92
N ILE A 192 -12.60 -8.20 8.60
CA ILE A 192 -13.07 -6.81 8.54
C ILE A 192 -14.21 -6.67 7.51
N LEU A 193 -14.04 -7.24 6.31
CA LEU A 193 -15.07 -7.19 5.27
C LEU A 193 -16.36 -7.87 5.71
N VAL A 194 -16.27 -9.03 6.37
CA VAL A 194 -17.42 -9.75 6.94
C VAL A 194 -18.11 -8.89 8.00
N PHE A 195 -17.37 -8.27 8.92
CA PHE A 195 -17.93 -7.38 9.93
C PHE A 195 -18.57 -6.14 9.28
N GLY A 196 -17.97 -5.58 8.23
CA GLY A 196 -18.54 -4.52 7.42
C GLY A 196 -19.89 -4.88 6.80
N ALA A 197 -19.97 -6.04 6.15
CA ALA A 197 -21.22 -6.54 5.58
C ALA A 197 -22.29 -6.78 6.65
N LEU A 198 -21.89 -7.24 7.84
CA LEU A 198 -22.77 -7.35 9.01
C LEU A 198 -23.30 -5.97 9.46
N GLN A 199 -22.49 -4.91 9.42
CA GLN A 199 -22.94 -3.54 9.71
C GLN A 199 -23.95 -3.01 8.70
N ILE A 200 -23.74 -3.26 7.40
CA ILE A 200 -24.71 -2.91 6.35
C ILE A 200 -26.02 -3.65 6.58
N LYS A 201 -25.97 -4.95 6.85
CA LYS A 201 -27.17 -5.72 7.21
C LYS A 201 -27.87 -5.14 8.44
N ALA A 202 -27.12 -4.73 9.46
CA ALA A 202 -27.65 -4.09 10.66
C ALA A 202 -28.50 -2.86 10.33
N PHE A 203 -28.08 -2.04 9.35
CA PHE A 203 -28.85 -0.88 8.90
C PHE A 203 -30.23 -1.27 8.33
N PHE A 204 -30.30 -2.28 7.46
CA PHE A 204 -31.57 -2.72 6.85
C PHE A 204 -32.53 -3.38 7.85
N ILE A 205 -32.01 -4.12 8.83
CA ILE A 205 -32.83 -4.78 9.85
C ILE A 205 -33.07 -3.91 11.09
N ARG A 206 -32.79 -2.60 11.01
CA ARG A 206 -32.85 -1.68 12.14
C ARG A 206 -34.26 -1.65 12.77
N PRO A 207 -34.44 -2.14 14.01
CA PRO A 207 -35.76 -2.18 14.64
C PRO A 207 -36.26 -0.78 15.03
N VAL A 208 -37.59 -0.63 15.14
CA VAL A 208 -38.22 0.57 15.70
C VAL A 208 -37.75 0.82 17.15
N LYS A 209 -37.67 2.11 17.54
CA LYS A 209 -37.07 2.53 18.83
C LYS A 209 -37.76 1.92 20.06
N THR A 210 -39.05 1.59 19.96
CA THR A 210 -39.88 1.04 21.04
C THR A 210 -39.76 -0.47 21.24
N SER A 211 -39.13 -1.20 20.30
CA SER A 211 -39.02 -2.66 20.37
C SER A 211 -37.94 -3.13 21.35
N LYS A 212 -38.21 -4.18 22.12
CA LYS A 212 -37.19 -4.84 22.98
C LYS A 212 -35.99 -5.36 22.16
N ILE A 213 -36.21 -5.72 20.89
CA ILE A 213 -35.17 -6.18 19.95
C ILE A 213 -34.14 -5.06 19.69
N ARG A 214 -34.55 -3.79 19.77
CA ARG A 214 -33.67 -2.62 19.60
C ARG A 214 -32.45 -2.67 20.53
N ARG A 215 -32.61 -3.21 21.75
CA ARG A 215 -31.51 -3.34 22.73
C ARG A 215 -30.44 -4.32 22.24
N TYR A 216 -30.85 -5.52 21.81
CA TYR A 216 -29.94 -6.54 21.27
C TYR A 216 -29.29 -6.08 19.97
N TRP A 217 -30.06 -5.45 19.09
CA TRP A 217 -29.54 -4.83 17.88
C TRP A 217 -28.47 -3.78 18.20
N ASN A 218 -28.70 -2.90 19.18
CA ASN A 218 -27.71 -1.87 19.56
C ASN A 218 -26.43 -2.52 20.10
N TRP A 219 -26.55 -3.53 20.96
CA TRP A 219 -25.41 -4.26 21.50
C TRP A 219 -24.59 -4.90 20.36
N TYR A 220 -25.24 -5.63 19.47
CA TYR A 220 -24.62 -6.26 18.31
C TYR A 220 -23.94 -5.22 17.40
N HIS A 221 -24.68 -4.20 16.97
CA HIS A 221 -24.21 -3.16 16.05
C HIS A 221 -22.97 -2.44 16.62
N HIS A 222 -23.01 -2.02 17.89
CA HIS A 222 -21.90 -1.32 18.52
C HIS A 222 -20.66 -2.21 18.69
N ASN A 223 -20.81 -3.44 19.18
CA ASN A 223 -19.66 -4.28 19.47
C ASN A 223 -18.97 -4.77 18.21
N ILE A 224 -19.72 -5.23 17.20
CA ILE A 224 -19.15 -5.64 15.91
C ILE A 224 -18.52 -4.44 15.20
N GLY A 225 -19.12 -3.24 15.29
CA GLY A 225 -18.58 -2.03 14.68
C GLY A 225 -17.26 -1.60 15.29
N ARG A 226 -17.14 -1.67 16.63
CA ARG A 226 -15.89 -1.39 17.35
C ARG A 226 -14.81 -2.42 17.04
N ALA A 227 -15.17 -3.71 17.02
CA ALA A 227 -14.24 -4.77 16.67
C ALA A 227 -13.69 -4.58 15.26
N ALA A 228 -14.54 -4.21 14.28
CA ALA A 228 -14.10 -3.93 12.91
C ALA A 228 -13.08 -2.79 12.85
N VAL A 229 -13.27 -1.70 13.60
CA VAL A 229 -12.32 -0.58 13.64
C VAL A 229 -11.00 -0.98 14.29
N ILE A 230 -11.02 -1.70 15.41
CA ILE A 230 -9.79 -2.17 16.06
C ILE A 230 -8.98 -3.08 15.12
N LEU A 231 -9.66 -4.05 14.49
CA LEU A 231 -9.00 -4.93 13.52
C LEU A 231 -8.48 -4.15 12.32
N SER A 232 -9.20 -3.14 11.84
CA SER A 232 -8.75 -2.29 10.73
C SER A 232 -7.47 -1.53 11.07
N ILE A 233 -7.37 -0.96 12.28
CA ILE A 233 -6.16 -0.27 12.74
C ILE A 233 -4.96 -1.22 12.74
N VAL A 234 -5.12 -2.40 13.36
CA VAL A 234 -4.06 -3.42 13.40
C VAL A 234 -3.66 -3.85 11.99
N ASN A 235 -4.64 -4.12 11.13
CA ASN A 235 -4.37 -4.59 9.78
C ASN A 235 -3.68 -3.55 8.90
N ILE A 236 -3.93 -2.25 9.13
CA ILE A 236 -3.25 -1.16 8.43
C ILE A 236 -1.77 -1.13 8.82
N PHE A 237 -1.42 -1.27 10.10
CA PHE A 237 -0.01 -1.35 10.50
C PHE A 237 0.69 -2.57 9.92
N ILE A 238 0.04 -3.72 9.89
CA ILE A 238 0.57 -4.92 9.21
C ILE A 238 0.76 -4.64 7.71
N GLY A 239 -0.19 -3.99 7.05
CA GLY A 239 -0.10 -3.66 5.63
C GLY A 239 1.03 -2.67 5.32
N LEU A 240 1.29 -1.69 6.21
CA LEU A 240 2.42 -0.76 6.08
C LEU A 240 3.77 -1.46 6.25
N ASP A 241 3.85 -2.42 7.18
CA ASP A 241 5.04 -3.26 7.40
C ASP A 241 5.32 -4.16 6.17
N ILE A 242 4.30 -4.85 5.66
CA ILE A 242 4.37 -5.65 4.42
C ILE A 242 4.86 -4.81 3.24
N ALA A 243 4.32 -3.60 3.10
CA ALA A 243 4.69 -2.70 2.00
C ALA A 243 6.10 -2.11 2.17
N SER A 244 6.80 -2.40 3.28
CA SER A 244 8.09 -1.80 3.64
C SER A 244 8.07 -0.27 3.53
N GLU A 245 6.91 0.32 3.85
CA GLU A 245 6.70 1.76 3.71
C GLU A 245 7.56 2.52 4.71
N SER A 246 7.96 3.74 4.34
CA SER A 246 8.78 4.57 5.21
C SER A 246 8.12 4.78 6.57
N THR A 247 8.93 4.94 7.61
CA THR A 247 8.49 5.27 8.97
C THR A 247 7.49 6.45 8.99
N GLY A 248 7.54 7.35 8.00
CA GLY A 248 6.64 8.49 7.85
C GLY A 248 5.15 8.14 7.74
N TRP A 249 4.77 7.10 6.99
CA TRP A 249 3.35 6.70 6.86
C TRP A 249 2.81 6.13 8.17
N SER A 250 3.57 5.24 8.81
CA SER A 250 3.22 4.67 10.12
C SER A 250 3.12 5.75 11.19
N VAL A 251 4.06 6.70 11.21
CA VAL A 251 4.02 7.87 12.12
C VAL A 251 2.82 8.75 11.81
N GLY A 252 2.56 9.06 10.54
CA GLY A 252 1.42 9.89 10.13
C GLY A 252 0.08 9.29 10.54
N TYR A 253 -0.11 7.99 10.33
CA TYR A 253 -1.30 7.29 10.78
C TYR A 253 -1.38 7.23 12.31
N GLY A 254 -0.26 7.01 12.99
CA GLY A 254 -0.18 7.08 14.46
C GLY A 254 -0.57 8.45 15.03
N ILE A 255 -0.12 9.54 14.40
CA ILE A 255 -0.52 10.91 14.77
C ILE A 255 -2.03 11.09 14.60
N PHE A 256 -2.59 10.64 13.48
CA PHE A 256 -4.04 10.67 13.28
C PHE A 256 -4.79 9.93 14.40
N LEU A 257 -4.37 8.71 14.75
CA LEU A 257 -5.00 7.93 15.82
C LEU A 257 -4.88 8.62 17.18
N ALA A 258 -3.75 9.26 17.47
CA ALA A 258 -3.55 10.02 18.70
C ALA A 258 -4.50 11.23 18.76
N LEU A 259 -4.59 12.02 17.69
CA LEU A 259 -5.50 13.16 17.61
C LEU A 259 -6.97 12.74 17.69
N TRP A 260 -7.32 11.65 17.02
CA TRP A 260 -8.65 11.06 17.07
C TRP A 260 -9.00 10.59 18.49
N GLY A 261 -8.09 9.88 19.15
CA GLY A 261 -8.24 9.41 20.53
C GLY A 261 -8.38 10.55 21.53
N LEU A 262 -7.53 11.57 21.44
CA LEU A 262 -7.63 12.79 22.26
C LEU A 262 -8.96 13.51 22.06
N SER A 263 -9.43 13.60 20.82
CA SER A 263 -10.74 14.19 20.49
C SER A 263 -11.88 13.40 21.12
N CYS A 264 -11.82 12.07 21.10
CA CYS A 264 -12.81 11.21 21.75
C CYS A 264 -12.80 11.38 23.27
N ILE A 265 -11.62 11.43 23.90
CA ILE A 265 -11.49 11.66 25.35
C ILE A 265 -12.11 13.02 25.72
N PHE A 266 -11.75 14.08 25.00
CA PHE A 266 -12.30 15.41 25.24
C PHE A 266 -13.83 15.45 25.11
N LEU A 267 -14.38 14.86 24.04
CA LEU A 267 -15.83 14.82 23.82
C LEU A 267 -16.56 13.93 24.85
N GLU A 268 -15.95 12.84 25.30
CA GLU A 268 -16.51 11.97 26.34
C GLU A 268 -16.55 12.69 27.69
N VAL A 269 -15.50 13.43 28.06
CA VAL A 269 -15.46 14.27 29.27
C VAL A 269 -16.57 15.33 29.21
N LYS A 270 -16.74 16.02 28.07
CA LYS A 270 -17.84 16.98 27.89
C LYS A 270 -19.22 16.32 28.01
N LEU A 271 -19.40 15.15 27.41
CA LEU A 271 -20.66 14.41 27.49
C LEU A 271 -20.98 14.02 28.94
N TRP A 272 -19.98 13.58 29.70
CA TRP A 272 -20.15 13.20 31.10
C TRP A 272 -20.46 14.38 32.01
N MET A 273 -19.79 15.53 31.81
CA MET A 273 -20.10 16.76 32.56
C MET A 273 -21.54 17.21 32.29
N ALA A 274 -21.96 17.27 31.02
CA ALA A 274 -23.33 17.66 30.67
C ALA A 274 -24.41 16.70 31.21
N GLY A 275 -24.06 15.42 31.42
CA GLY A 275 -24.95 14.43 32.01
C GLY A 275 -25.06 14.51 33.54
N ARG A 276 -24.22 15.31 34.22
CA ARG A 276 -24.32 15.57 35.67
C ARG A 276 -25.25 16.74 36.02
N ASP A 277 -25.58 17.57 35.04
CA ASP A 277 -26.38 18.79 35.22
C ASP A 277 -27.90 18.54 35.06
N HIS A 278 -28.32 17.26 34.99
CA HIS A 278 -29.70 16.78 34.90
C HIS A 278 -29.94 15.63 35.88
#